data_AF-A0A960T2P1-F1
#
_entry.id   AF-A0A960T2P1-F1
#
_cell.length_a   1.000
_cell.length_b   1.000
_cell.length_c   1.000
_cell.angle_alpha   90.00
_cell.angle_beta   90.00
_cell.angle_gamma   90.00
#
_symmetry.space_group_name_H-M   'P 1'
#
loop_
_entity.id
_entity.type
_entity.pdbx_description
1 polymer ?
#
loop_
_entity_poly.entity_id
_entity_poly.type
_entity_poly.pdbx_seq_one_letter_code
_entity_poly.pdbx_strand_id
1 'polypeptide(L)' 'RLAIQEQDAIRWHDACLLYFQTFSKRPFPDDVEAPRQSLTELKASDPLAR' A
#
# COMPACT_ATOMS: atom_id res chain seq x y z
N ARG A 1 -9.25 5.55 -18.21
CA ARG A 1 -8.04 4.69 -18.22
C ARG A 1 -7.01 5.18 -17.21
N LEU A 2 -6.56 6.45 -17.28
CA LEU A 2 -5.61 7.02 -16.31
C LEU A 2 -6.10 6.94 -14.85
N ALA A 3 -7.36 7.25 -14.57
CA ALA A 3 -7.91 7.18 -13.21
C ALA A 3 -7.79 5.77 -12.57
N ILE A 4 -7.95 4.70 -13.36
CA ILE A 4 -7.79 3.33 -12.87
C ILE A 4 -6.32 3.05 -12.56
N GLN A 5 -5.42 3.47 -13.45
CA GLN A 5 -3.97 3.29 -13.26
C GLN A 5 -3.45 4.08 -12.06
N GLU A 6 -3.97 5.29 -11.84
CA GLU A 6 -3.67 6.08 -10.65
C GLU A 6 -4.15 5.35 -9.38
N GLN A 7 -5.38 4.84 -9.37
CA GLN A 7 -5.92 4.09 -8.24
C GLN A 7 -5.13 2.82 -7.95
N ASP A 8 -4.72 2.09 -8.99
CA ASP A 8 -3.88 0.91 -8.88
C ASP A 8 -2.47 1.29 -8.36
N ALA A 9 -1.90 2.39 -8.84
CA ALA A 9 -0.60 2.87 -8.38
C ALA A 9 -0.62 3.24 -6.89
N ILE A 10 -1.68 3.90 -6.42
CA ILE A 10 -1.88 4.22 -5.00
C ILE A 10 -1.96 2.93 -4.17
N ARG A 11 -2.73 1.93 -4.63
CA ARG A 11 -2.82 0.63 -3.94
C ARG A 11 -1.47 -0.09 -3.86
N TRP A 12 -0.71 -0.10 -4.96
CA TRP A 12 0.62 -0.71 -5.00
C TRP A 12 1.62 0.02 -4.10
N HIS A 13 1.56 1.35 -4.07
CA HIS A 13 2.36 2.19 -3.17
C HIS A 13 2.13 1.81 -1.70
N ASP A 14 0.87 1.82 -1.26
CA ASP A 14 0.51 1.54 0.13
C ASP A 14 0.84 0.09 0.51
N ALA A 15 0.57 -0.87 -0.38
CA ALA A 15 0.86 -2.28 -0.15
C ALA A 15 2.35 -2.54 0.06
N CYS A 16 3.20 -1.99 -0.80
CA CYS A 16 4.65 -2.11 -0.69
C CYS A 16 5.17 -1.48 0.60
N LEU A 17 4.77 -0.23 0.90
CA LEU A 17 5.22 0.48 2.09
C LEU A 17 4.85 -0.28 3.36
N LEU A 18 3.58 -0.67 3.49
CA LEU A 18 3.09 -1.34 4.70
C LEU A 18 3.65 -2.75 4.85
N TYR A 19 3.81 -3.49 3.75
CA TYR A 19 4.40 -4.83 3.78
C TYR A 19 5.84 -4.79 4.28
N PHE A 20 6.68 -3.91 3.72
CA PHE A 20 8.08 -3.80 4.16
C PHE A 20 8.21 -3.16 5.55
N GLN A 21 7.26 -2.33 5.98
CA GLN A 21 7.21 -1.82 7.34
C GLN A 21 7.07 -2.96 8.38
N THR A 22 6.36 -4.05 8.06
CA THR A 22 6.20 -5.18 8.99
C THR A 22 7.55 -5.82 9.40
N PHE A 23 8.52 -5.79 8.49
CA PHE A 23 9.86 -6.37 8.73
C PHE A 23 10.87 -5.32 9.18
N SER A 24 10.87 -4.13 8.56
CA SER A 24 11.82 -3.07 8.88
C SER A 24 11.54 -2.40 10.23
N LYS A 25 10.28 -2.38 10.68
CA LYS A 25 9.81 -1.75 11.93
C LYS A 25 10.24 -0.29 12.07
N ARG A 26 10.44 0.40 10.95
CA ARG A 26 10.85 1.79 10.91
C ARG A 26 9.64 2.70 10.64
N PRO A 27 9.60 3.90 11.24
CA PRO A 27 8.64 4.91 10.82
C PRO A 27 8.92 5.34 9.38
N PHE A 28 7.89 5.82 8.68
CA PHE A 28 8.08 6.44 7.37
C PHE A 28 8.74 7.81 7.55
N PRO A 29 9.61 8.24 6.62
CA PRO A 29 10.10 9.61 6.55
C PRO A 29 8.95 10.62 6.36
N ASP A 30 9.13 11.85 6.85
CA ASP A 30 8.09 12.90 6.81
C ASP A 30 7.76 13.39 5.38
N ASP A 31 8.66 13.17 4.42
CA ASP A 31 8.51 13.52 3.01
C ASP A 31 7.79 12.44 2.19
N VAL A 32 7.54 11.27 2.78
CA VAL A 32 6.80 10.18 2.14
C VAL A 32 5.31 10.29 2.44
N GLU A 33 4.47 10.20 1.41
CA GLU A 33 3.03 10.17 1.60
C GLU A 33 2.63 8.96 2.47
N ALA A 34 1.91 9.23 3.57
CA ALA A 34 1.45 8.18 4.45
C ALA A 34 0.45 7.26 3.73
N PRO A 35 0.51 5.93 3.96
CA PRO A 35 -0.45 5.01 3.35
C PRO A 35 -1.89 5.37 3.71
N ARG A 36 -2.78 5.36 2.70
CA ARG A 36 -4.19 5.72 2.85
C ARG A 36 -5.05 4.55 3.33
N GLN A 37 -4.61 3.33 3.04
CA GLN A 37 -5.28 2.08 3.44
C GLN A 37 -4.39 1.27 4.39
N SER A 38 -4.97 0.38 5.19
CA SER A 38 -4.21 -0.58 6.00
C SER A 38 -3.79 -1.82 5.19
N LEU A 39 -2.73 -2.50 5.63
CA LEU A 39 -2.26 -3.74 4.98
C LEU A 39 -3.33 -4.83 4.98
N THR A 40 -4.17 -4.88 6.03
CA THR A 40 -5.25 -5.86 6.16
C THR A 40 -6.33 -5.63 5.11
N GLU A 41 -6.76 -4.38 4.91
CA GLU A 41 -7.76 -4.02 3.90
C GLU A 41 -7.25 -4.31 2.49
N LEU A 42 -5.98 -3.97 2.21
CA LEU A 42 -5.35 -4.25 0.93
C LEU A 42 -5.32 -5.75 0.62
N LYS A 43 -4.91 -6.57 1.60
CA LYS A 43 -4.91 -8.05 1.47
C LYS A 43 -6.30 -8.63 1.24
N ALA A 44 -7.32 -8.13 1.94
CA ALA A 44 -8.70 -8.60 1.78
C ALA A 44 -9.28 -8.23 0.40
N SER A 45 -8.79 -7.14 -0.19
CA SER A 45 -9.23 -6.69 -1.52
C SER A 45 -8.45 -7.31 -2.68
N ASP A 46 -7.39 -8.07 -2.41
CA ASP A 46 -6.55 -8.68 -3.45
C ASP A 46 -7.24 -9.92 -4.05
N PRO A 47 -7.63 -9.89 -5.34
CA PRO A 47 -8.28 -11.03 -5.99
C PRO A 47 -7.36 -12.25 -6.14
N LEU A 48 -6.06 -12.10 -5.92
CA LEU A 48 -5.06 -13.16 -5.99
C LEU A 48 -4.65 -13.72 -4.63
N ALA A 49 -5.13 -13.13 -3.52
CA ALA A 49 -4.94 -13.67 -2.19
C ALA A 49 -5.79 -14.95 -2.02
N ARG A 50 -5.21 -16.09 -2.39
CA ARG A 50 -5.74 -17.44 -2.13
C ARG A 50 -4.90 -18.14 -1.08
#